data_AF-A0A3N7FC74-F1
#
_entry.id   AF-A0A3N7FC74-F1
#
_cell.length_a   1.000
_cell.length_b   1.000
_cell.length_c   1.000
_cell.angle_alpha   90.00
_cell.angle_beta   90.00
_cell.angle_gamma   90.00
#
_symmetry.space_group_name_H-M   'P 1'
#
loop_
_entity.id
_entity.type
_entity.pdbx_description
1 polymer ?
#
loop_
_entity_poly.entity_id
_entity_poly.type
_entity_poly.pdbx_seq_one_letter_code
_entity_poly.pdbx_strand_id
1 'polypeptide(L)'
;MEWSLWSRDIEEEIIPLCRELGIAVVPYSPIGRGFFGGRAIMESLPSETVLKSHPRFTEENIAKNKVFYSRIEKLAAKHGCTPAQLALAWVINQGDDVVPIPGTTKIKNLYDNVGSLQVKLTKEDLKEISDAVPINEVAGVRSPQYQLTWKFADTPQPEKSQV
;
A
#
# COMPACT_ATOMS: atom_id res chain seq x y z
N MET A 1 -5.98 5.69 8.06
CA MET A 1 -5.24 6.58 7.12
C MET A 1 -4.32 5.75 6.24
N GLU A 2 -3.76 6.27 5.15
CA GLU A 2 -2.78 5.50 4.37
C GLU A 2 -1.47 5.44 5.14
N TRP A 3 -0.98 4.23 5.42
CA TRP A 3 0.35 4.06 6.01
C TRP A 3 0.94 2.73 5.56
N SER A 4 2.10 2.80 4.93
CA SER A 4 2.86 1.65 4.43
C SER A 4 4.32 2.07 4.25
N LEU A 5 5.19 1.12 3.89
CA LEU A 5 6.56 1.43 3.45
C LEU A 5 6.62 2.46 2.30
N TRP A 6 5.52 2.62 1.56
CA TRP A 6 5.41 3.48 0.38
C TRP A 6 4.79 4.87 0.66
N SER A 7 4.18 5.05 1.83
CA SER A 7 3.43 6.25 2.22
C SER A 7 3.55 6.44 3.72
N ARG A 8 4.35 7.44 4.13
CA ARG A 8 4.73 7.70 5.53
C ARG A 8 4.55 9.17 5.94
N ASP A 9 3.78 9.95 5.18
CA ASP A 9 3.53 11.36 5.44
C ASP A 9 2.84 11.63 6.79
N ILE A 10 2.17 10.62 7.36
CA ILE A 10 1.53 10.74 8.67
C ILE A 10 2.48 10.59 9.87
N GLU A 11 3.72 10.13 9.67
CA GLU A 11 4.66 9.80 10.75
C GLU A 11 5.16 11.03 11.51
N GLU A 12 5.21 12.20 10.88
CA GLU A 12 5.79 13.41 11.46
C GLU A 12 4.86 14.07 12.50
N GLU A 13 3.56 14.14 12.23
CA GLU A 13 2.60 14.91 13.03
C GLU A 13 1.44 14.05 13.55
N ILE A 14 0.82 13.28 12.67
CA ILE A 14 -0.44 12.58 12.99
C ILE A 14 -0.20 11.39 13.92
N ILE A 15 0.85 10.59 13.67
CA ILE A 15 1.17 9.45 14.54
C ILE A 15 1.52 9.89 15.97
N PRO A 16 2.39 10.89 16.19
CA PRO A 16 2.61 11.46 17.53
C PRO A 16 1.32 11.93 18.20
N LEU A 17 0.47 12.67 17.49
CA LEU A 17 -0.79 13.20 18.03
C LEU A 17 -1.76 12.07 18.41
N CYS A 18 -1.91 11.04 17.57
CA CYS A 18 -2.75 9.88 17.89
C CYS A 18 -2.28 9.21 19.18
N ARG A 19 -0.96 9.05 19.37
CA ARG A 19 -0.38 8.44 20.57
C ARG A 19 -0.57 9.30 21.81
N GLU A 20 -0.38 10.62 21.69
CA GLU A 20 -0.64 11.57 22.78
C GLU A 20 -2.08 11.49 23.28
N LEU A 21 -3.04 11.35 22.35
CA LEU A 21 -4.48 11.32 22.66
C LEU A 21 -5.01 9.91 22.96
N GLY A 22 -4.18 8.86 22.90
CA GLY A 22 -4.62 7.48 23.09
C GLY A 22 -5.55 6.95 21.98
N ILE A 23 -5.38 7.44 20.74
CA ILE A 23 -6.16 7.06 19.57
C ILE A 23 -5.44 5.93 18.82
N ALA A 24 -6.13 4.81 18.63
CA ALA A 24 -5.63 3.72 17.79
C ALA A 24 -5.57 4.13 16.30
N VAL A 25 -4.52 3.69 15.62
CA VAL A 25 -4.30 3.96 14.20
C VAL A 25 -4.71 2.74 13.38
N VAL A 26 -5.58 2.95 12.39
CA VAL A 26 -6.04 1.90 11.47
C VAL A 26 -5.54 2.19 10.05
N PRO A 27 -4.36 1.66 9.65
CA PRO A 27 -3.81 1.83 8.31
C PRO A 27 -4.63 1.13 7.22
N TYR A 28 -4.97 1.87 6.16
CA TYR A 28 -5.44 1.29 4.90
C TYR A 28 -4.29 1.19 3.88
N SER A 29 -4.43 0.28 2.91
CA SER A 29 -3.41 -0.02 1.89
C SER A 29 -2.01 -0.30 2.46
N PRO A 30 -1.89 -1.13 3.53
CA PRO A 30 -0.60 -1.38 4.19
C PRO A 30 0.44 -2.05 3.27
N ILE A 31 0.01 -2.69 2.18
CA ILE A 31 0.86 -3.36 1.19
C ILE A 31 1.10 -2.45 -0.04
N GLY A 32 1.09 -1.12 0.14
CA GLY A 32 1.36 -0.15 -0.93
C GLY A 32 0.41 -0.28 -2.13
N ARG A 33 -0.89 -0.42 -1.87
CA ARG A 33 -1.93 -0.67 -2.91
C ARG A 33 -1.66 -1.91 -3.77
N GLY A 34 -0.98 -2.91 -3.21
CA GLY A 34 -0.61 -4.15 -3.89
C GLY A 34 0.74 -4.10 -4.59
N PHE A 35 1.48 -2.98 -4.53
CA PHE A 35 2.83 -2.87 -5.08
C PHE A 35 3.76 -3.95 -4.52
N PHE A 36 3.78 -4.11 -3.19
CA PHE A 36 4.59 -5.16 -2.53
C PHE A 36 3.98 -6.57 -2.63
N GLY A 37 2.79 -6.70 -3.22
CA GLY A 37 2.25 -7.98 -3.65
C GLY A 37 2.87 -8.51 -4.95
N GLY A 38 3.79 -7.76 -5.57
CA GLY A 38 4.60 -8.18 -6.71
C GLY A 38 3.88 -8.20 -8.06
N ARG A 39 2.55 -8.31 -8.09
CA ARG A 39 1.79 -8.43 -9.35
C ARG A 39 2.00 -7.25 -10.29
N ALA A 40 1.95 -6.01 -9.79
CA ALA A 40 2.16 -4.81 -10.62
C ALA A 40 3.60 -4.67 -11.16
N ILE A 41 4.54 -5.46 -10.64
CA ILE A 41 5.96 -5.43 -10.99
C ILE A 41 6.34 -6.58 -11.93
N MET A 42 5.68 -7.73 -11.76
CA MET A 42 5.91 -8.96 -12.50
C MET A 42 4.98 -9.10 -13.72
N GLU A 43 3.78 -8.53 -13.64
CA GLU A 43 2.75 -8.59 -14.68
C GLU A 43 2.35 -7.17 -15.09
N SER A 44 1.71 -7.04 -16.25
CA SER A 44 1.06 -5.79 -16.64
C SER A 44 -0.19 -5.55 -15.79
N LEU A 45 -0.47 -4.28 -15.48
CA LEU A 45 -1.70 -3.90 -14.82
C LEU A 45 -2.91 -4.21 -15.72
N PRO A 46 -3.97 -4.87 -15.21
CA PRO A 46 -5.20 -5.12 -15.98
C PRO A 46 -5.76 -3.84 -16.61
N SER A 47 -6.35 -3.91 -17.80
CA SER A 47 -6.89 -2.71 -18.50
C SER A 47 -7.85 -1.91 -17.64
N GLU A 48 -8.74 -2.61 -16.92
CA GLU A 48 -9.82 -2.04 -16.12
C GLU A 48 -9.40 -1.57 -14.71
N THR A 49 -8.10 -1.65 -14.35
CA THR A 49 -7.69 -1.29 -12.99
C THR A 49 -7.62 0.23 -12.79
N VAL A 50 -8.27 0.71 -11.73
CA VAL A 50 -8.16 2.10 -11.27
C VAL A 50 -6.73 2.51 -10.91
N LEU A 51 -5.84 1.54 -10.65
CA LEU A 51 -4.43 1.81 -10.34
C LEU A 51 -3.70 2.50 -11.50
N LYS A 52 -4.13 2.33 -12.76
CA LYS A 52 -3.51 3.03 -13.91
C LYS A 52 -3.61 4.56 -13.81
N SER A 53 -4.63 5.07 -13.12
CA SER A 53 -4.78 6.51 -12.89
C SER A 53 -3.87 7.04 -11.77
N HIS A 54 -3.29 6.14 -10.97
CA HIS A 54 -2.47 6.51 -9.83
C HIS A 54 -1.06 6.90 -10.28
N PRO A 55 -0.52 8.08 -9.91
CA PRO A 55 0.77 8.56 -10.41
C PRO A 55 1.94 7.59 -10.18
N ARG A 56 2.00 6.92 -9.03
CA ARG A 56 3.00 5.88 -8.72
C ARG A 56 2.95 4.61 -9.58
N PHE A 57 1.85 4.40 -10.30
CA PHE A 57 1.58 3.22 -11.13
C PHE A 57 1.62 3.53 -12.64
N THR A 58 2.10 4.72 -13.05
CA THR A 58 2.47 4.95 -14.45
C THR A 58 3.65 4.06 -14.82
N GLU A 59 3.79 3.69 -16.09
CA GLU A 59 4.87 2.80 -16.55
C GLU A 59 6.26 3.32 -16.15
N GLU A 60 6.50 4.62 -16.33
CA GLU A 60 7.74 5.29 -15.93
C GLU A 60 7.99 5.18 -14.42
N ASN A 61 6.98 5.47 -13.59
CA ASN A 61 7.15 5.45 -12.15
C ASN A 61 7.24 4.03 -11.61
N ILE A 62 6.54 3.05 -12.19
CA ILE A 62 6.72 1.63 -11.86
C ILE A 62 8.16 1.20 -12.15
N ALA A 63 8.72 1.58 -13.30
CA ALA A 63 10.10 1.26 -13.64
C ALA A 63 11.11 1.81 -12.63
N LYS A 64 10.95 3.07 -12.21
CA LYS A 64 11.77 3.71 -11.16
C LYS A 64 11.60 3.01 -9.80
N ASN A 65 10.35 2.71 -9.45
CA ASN A 65 9.98 2.16 -8.16
C ASN A 65 10.31 0.67 -8.00
N LYS A 66 10.51 -0.07 -9.10
CA LYS A 66 10.82 -1.51 -9.10
C LYS A 66 12.03 -1.87 -8.24
N VAL A 67 12.99 -0.97 -8.12
CA VAL A 67 14.16 -1.15 -7.25
C VAL A 67 13.77 -1.41 -5.79
N PHE A 68 12.73 -0.74 -5.28
CA PHE A 68 12.26 -0.91 -3.91
C PHE A 68 11.61 -2.28 -3.71
N TYR A 69 10.84 -2.76 -4.70
CA TYR A 69 10.31 -4.13 -4.67
C TYR A 69 11.45 -5.14 -4.57
N SER A 70 12.47 -5.03 -5.42
CA SER A 70 13.62 -5.95 -5.41
C SER A 70 14.43 -5.90 -4.10
N ARG A 71 14.53 -4.74 -3.44
CA ARG A 71 15.17 -4.64 -2.12
C ARG A 71 14.33 -5.36 -1.05
N ILE A 72 13.03 -5.11 -1.02
CA ILE A 72 12.11 -5.76 -0.08
C ILE A 72 12.03 -7.27 -0.33
N GLU A 73 12.12 -7.73 -1.58
CA GLU A 73 12.14 -9.15 -1.91
C GLU A 73 13.35 -9.87 -1.32
N LYS A 74 14.54 -9.26 -1.37
CA LYS A 74 15.75 -9.80 -0.73
C LYS A 74 15.63 -9.85 0.78
N LEU A 75 15.09 -8.80 1.41
CA LEU A 75 14.86 -8.77 2.85
C LEU A 75 13.79 -9.80 3.26
N ALA A 76 12.73 -9.96 2.48
CA ALA A 76 11.68 -10.93 2.76
C ALA A 76 12.24 -12.36 2.75
N ALA A 77 13.14 -12.67 1.80
CA ALA A 77 13.87 -13.93 1.77
C ALA A 77 14.75 -14.13 3.02
N LYS A 78 15.46 -13.10 3.50
CA LYS A 78 16.23 -13.14 4.78
C LYS A 78 15.34 -13.50 5.97
N HIS A 79 14.09 -13.04 5.98
CA HIS A 79 13.11 -13.32 7.04
C HIS A 79 12.20 -14.54 6.76
N GLY A 80 12.45 -15.29 5.68
CA GLY A 80 11.67 -16.48 5.33
C GLY A 80 10.19 -16.19 5.05
N CYS A 81 9.85 -15.00 4.55
CA CYS A 81 8.48 -14.58 4.28
C CYS A 81 8.34 -13.99 2.86
N THR A 82 7.11 -13.71 2.45
CA THR A 82 6.85 -13.04 1.17
C THR A 82 7.05 -11.51 1.28
N PRO A 83 7.29 -10.79 0.17
CA PRO A 83 7.40 -9.33 0.20
C PRO A 83 6.14 -8.65 0.77
N ALA A 84 4.97 -9.20 0.48
CA ALA A 84 3.70 -8.73 1.03
C ALA A 84 3.62 -8.92 2.55
N GLN A 85 4.08 -10.07 3.05
CA GLN A 85 4.16 -10.35 4.49
C GLN A 85 5.14 -9.41 5.18
N LEU A 86 6.33 -9.19 4.61
CA LEU A 86 7.31 -8.28 5.20
C LEU A 86 6.77 -6.84 5.27
N ALA A 87 6.14 -6.37 4.19
CA ALA A 87 5.54 -5.03 4.15
C ALA A 87 4.42 -4.88 5.20
N LEU A 88 3.55 -5.86 5.35
CA LEU A 88 2.48 -5.84 6.34
C LEU A 88 3.03 -5.98 7.77
N ALA A 89 4.00 -6.87 7.99
CA ALA A 89 4.66 -7.05 9.28
C ALA A 89 5.36 -5.78 9.75
N TRP A 90 6.00 -5.04 8.83
CA TRP A 90 6.57 -3.73 9.15
C TRP A 90 5.53 -2.74 9.66
N VAL A 91 4.34 -2.68 9.04
CA VAL A 91 3.24 -1.81 9.49
C VAL A 91 2.74 -2.23 10.88
N ILE A 92 2.56 -3.52 11.11
CA ILE A 92 2.12 -4.06 12.41
C ILE A 92 3.11 -3.70 13.52
N ASN A 93 4.41 -3.73 13.23
CA ASN A 93 5.46 -3.44 14.21
C ASN A 93 5.70 -1.94 14.43
N GLN A 94 4.90 -1.05 13.85
CA GLN A 94 5.01 0.39 14.14
C GLN A 94 4.52 0.75 15.55
N GLY A 95 3.67 -0.09 16.17
CA GLY A 95 3.23 0.06 17.55
C GLY A 95 2.03 -0.82 17.88
N ASP A 96 1.80 -1.06 19.18
CA ASP A 96 0.65 -1.85 19.67
C ASP A 96 -0.71 -1.16 19.41
N ASP A 97 -0.67 0.14 19.10
CA ASP A 97 -1.79 0.99 18.72
C ASP A 97 -2.16 0.88 17.22
N VAL A 98 -1.46 0.03 16.44
CA VAL A 98 -1.58 -0.04 14.99
C VAL A 98 -2.30 -1.32 14.53
N VAL A 99 -3.47 -1.15 13.90
CA VAL A 99 -4.32 -2.26 13.44
C VAL A 99 -4.59 -2.13 11.93
N PRO A 100 -3.70 -2.62 11.05
CA PRO A 100 -3.89 -2.51 9.61
C PRO A 100 -5.04 -3.38 9.10
N ILE A 101 -5.71 -2.94 8.05
CA ILE A 101 -6.87 -3.61 7.44
C ILE A 101 -6.58 -4.09 6.00
N PRO A 102 -5.69 -5.08 5.80
CA PRO A 102 -5.35 -5.57 4.47
C PRO A 102 -6.55 -6.33 3.85
N GLY A 103 -7.16 -5.73 2.83
CA GLY A 103 -8.24 -6.35 2.06
C GLY A 103 -7.73 -7.35 1.01
N THR A 104 -8.54 -8.35 0.68
CA THR A 104 -8.27 -9.31 -0.41
C THR A 104 -9.55 -9.99 -0.88
N THR A 105 -9.59 -10.39 -2.15
CA THR A 105 -10.63 -11.25 -2.74
C THR A 105 -10.21 -12.72 -2.88
N LYS A 106 -8.95 -13.05 -2.53
CA LYS A 106 -8.37 -14.39 -2.68
C LYS A 106 -8.04 -14.98 -1.31
N ILE A 107 -8.47 -16.21 -1.06
CA ILE A 107 -8.19 -16.95 0.18
C ILE A 107 -6.69 -17.12 0.42
N LYS A 108 -5.90 -17.40 -0.63
CA LYS A 108 -4.43 -17.50 -0.51
C LYS A 108 -3.83 -16.24 0.10
N ASN A 109 -4.22 -15.07 -0.42
CA ASN A 109 -3.75 -13.78 0.10
C ASN A 109 -4.23 -13.51 1.53
N LEU A 110 -5.40 -14.04 1.94
CA LEU A 110 -5.85 -13.95 3.33
C LEU A 110 -4.89 -14.71 4.25
N TYR A 111 -4.52 -15.94 3.88
CA TYR A 111 -3.53 -16.71 4.63
C TYR A 111 -2.15 -16.04 4.62
N ASP A 112 -1.73 -15.47 3.49
CA ASP A 112 -0.48 -14.70 3.42
C ASP A 112 -0.52 -13.51 4.39
N ASN A 113 -1.62 -12.74 4.42
CA ASN A 113 -1.81 -11.61 5.34
C ASN A 113 -1.70 -12.07 6.80
N VAL A 114 -2.40 -13.15 7.18
CA VAL A 114 -2.33 -13.74 8.53
C VAL A 114 -0.90 -14.20 8.87
N GLY A 115 -0.19 -14.78 7.90
CA GLY A 115 1.20 -15.21 8.07
C GLY A 115 2.16 -14.06 8.45
N SER A 116 1.83 -12.81 8.13
CA SER A 116 2.63 -11.64 8.51
C SER A 116 2.77 -11.48 10.04
N LEU A 117 1.82 -12.00 10.82
CA LEU A 117 1.87 -11.99 12.29
C LEU A 117 2.98 -12.86 12.87
N GLN A 118 3.48 -13.82 12.09
CA GLN A 118 4.57 -14.72 12.48
C GLN A 118 5.95 -14.12 12.21
N VAL A 119 6.03 -13.06 11.38
CA VAL A 119 7.29 -12.39 11.07
C VAL A 119 7.73 -11.56 12.28
N LYS A 120 8.87 -11.92 12.87
CA LYS A 120 9.47 -11.19 13.99
C LYS A 120 10.56 -10.26 13.46
N LEU A 121 10.44 -8.98 13.75
CA LEU A 121 11.36 -7.94 13.31
C LEU A 121 11.99 -7.26 14.53
N THR A 122 13.31 -7.15 14.51
CA THR A 122 14.05 -6.35 15.48
C THR A 122 13.97 -4.86 15.11
N LYS A 123 14.45 -3.98 16.00
CA LYS A 123 14.53 -2.54 15.70
C LYS A 123 15.47 -2.27 14.51
N GLU A 124 16.54 -3.05 14.43
CA GLU A 124 17.52 -3.00 13.34
C GLU A 124 16.88 -3.45 12.03
N ASP A 125 16.08 -4.51 12.04
CA ASP A 125 15.34 -4.96 10.85
C ASP A 125 14.32 -3.90 10.40
N LEU A 126 13.57 -3.29 11.33
CA LEU A 126 12.62 -2.23 11.00
C LEU A 126 13.31 -1.03 10.35
N LYS A 127 14.50 -0.67 10.85
CA LYS A 127 15.33 0.37 10.24
C LYS A 127 15.81 -0.04 8.84
N GLU A 128 16.36 -1.24 8.70
CA GLU A 128 16.84 -1.78 7.41
C GLU A 128 15.72 -1.80 6.35
N ILE A 129 14.52 -2.26 6.72
CA ILE A 129 13.34 -2.30 5.84
C ILE A 129 12.87 -0.88 5.49
N SER A 130 12.92 0.05 6.43
CA SER A 130 12.54 1.46 6.18
C SER A 130 13.52 2.17 5.24
N ASP A 131 14.82 1.91 5.43
CA ASP A 131 15.91 2.46 4.62
C ASP A 131 15.93 1.85 3.21
N ALA A 132 15.37 0.65 3.04
CA ALA A 132 15.20 0.03 1.72
C ALA A 132 14.20 0.79 0.82
N VAL A 133 13.28 1.57 1.42
CA VAL A 133 12.23 2.35 0.73
C VAL A 133 12.23 3.82 1.20
N PRO A 134 13.27 4.60 0.84
CA PRO A 134 13.35 6.01 1.20
C PRO A 134 12.23 6.83 0.51
N ILE A 135 11.39 7.50 1.29
CA ILE A 135 10.15 8.14 0.80
C ILE A 135 10.42 9.26 -0.20
N ASN A 136 11.52 9.99 -0.03
CA ASN A 136 11.96 11.03 -0.94
C ASN A 136 12.39 10.52 -2.32
N GLU A 137 12.65 9.21 -2.46
CA GLU A 137 12.99 8.58 -3.74
C GLU A 137 11.79 7.90 -4.42
N VAL A 138 10.62 7.82 -3.75
CA VAL A 138 9.41 7.20 -4.32
C VAL A 138 8.89 8.06 -5.47
N ALA A 139 8.89 7.50 -6.68
CA ALA A 139 8.46 8.20 -7.88
C ALA A 139 6.92 8.26 -7.98
N GLY A 140 6.39 9.46 -8.23
CA GLY A 140 4.97 9.76 -8.33
C GLY A 140 4.32 10.18 -7.01
N VAL A 141 3.43 11.17 -7.08
CA VAL A 141 2.71 11.69 -5.90
C VAL A 141 1.81 10.63 -5.26
N ARG A 142 1.55 10.77 -3.95
CA ARG A 142 0.79 9.79 -3.15
C ARG A 142 -0.65 9.61 -3.61
N SER A 143 -1.29 10.65 -4.17
CA SER A 143 -2.69 10.58 -4.56
C SER A 143 -2.91 11.11 -5.96
N PRO A 144 -3.78 10.46 -6.76
CA PRO A 144 -4.21 11.02 -8.04
C PRO A 144 -4.90 12.37 -7.81
N GLN A 145 -4.66 13.29 -8.73
CA GLN A 145 -5.37 14.56 -8.78
C GLN A 145 -6.63 14.36 -9.61
N TYR A 146 -7.78 14.28 -8.96
CA TYR A 146 -9.06 14.19 -9.64
C TYR A 146 -9.54 15.59 -10.04
N GLN A 147 -9.87 15.79 -11.31
CA GLN A 147 -10.66 16.93 -11.75
C GLN A 147 -12.13 16.55 -11.72
N LEU A 148 -12.76 16.68 -10.55
CA LEU A 148 -14.20 16.48 -10.41
C LEU A 148 -14.94 17.65 -11.07
N THR A 149 -15.91 17.35 -11.94
CA THR A 149 -16.75 18.36 -12.59
C THR A 149 -18.20 17.88 -12.73
N TRP A 150 -19.14 18.81 -12.60
CA TRP A 150 -20.58 18.54 -12.82
C TRP A 150 -20.92 18.29 -14.29
N LYS A 151 -20.02 18.65 -15.22
CA LYS A 151 -20.25 18.55 -16.68
C LYS A 151 -20.57 17.14 -17.18
N PHE A 152 -20.23 16.12 -16.41
CA PHE A 152 -20.46 14.71 -16.75
C PHE A 152 -21.28 13.98 -15.68
N ALA A 153 -21.97 14.73 -14.81
CA ALA A 153 -22.85 14.18 -13.78
C ALA A 153 -24.25 13.89 -14.36
N ASP A 154 -24.29 13.22 -15.51
CA ASP A 154 -25.52 12.88 -16.21
C ASP A 154 -26.20 11.65 -15.57
N THR A 155 -27.53 11.59 -15.65
CA THR A 155 -28.32 10.43 -15.21
C THR A 155 -28.85 9.69 -16.43
N PRO A 156 -28.74 8.35 -16.50
CA PRO A 156 -29.36 7.58 -17.57
C PRO A 156 -30.86 7.90 -17.70
N GLN A 157 -31.32 8.13 -18.93
CA GLN A 157 -32.73 8.40 -19.19
C GLN A 157 -33.55 7.13 -18.90
N PRO A 158 -34.77 7.25 -18.35
CA PRO A 158 -35.64 6.10 -18.15
C PRO A 158 -35.94 5.41 -19.48
N GLU A 159 -35.92 4.07 -19.48
CA GLU A 159 -36.32 3.30 -20.66
C GLU A 159 -37.74 3.69 -21.06
N LYS A 160 -37.92 4.10 -22.32
CA LYS A 160 -39.25 4.41 -22.85
C LYS A 160 -40.09 3.13 -22.75
N SER A 161 -41.09 3.12 -21.89
CA SER A 161 -42.09 2.05 -21.84
C SER A 161 -42.66 1.86 -23.25
N GLN A 162 -42.49 0.68 -23.81
CA GLN A 162 -43.17 0.31 -25.05
C GLN A 162 -44.66 0.23 -24.73
N VAL A 163 -45.42 1.22 -25.22
CA VAL A 163 -46.89 1.20 -25.25
C VAL A 163 -47.31 0.77 -26.65
#